data_AF-A0A1G8N777-F1
#
_entry.id   AF-A0A1G8N777-F1
#
_cell.length_a   1.000
_cell.length_b   1.000
_cell.length_c   1.000
_cell.angle_alpha   90.00
_cell.angle_beta   90.00
_cell.angle_gamma   90.00
#
_symmetry.space_group_name_H-M   'P 1'
#
loop_
_entity.id
_entity.type
_entity.pdbx_description
1 polymer ?
#
loop_
_entity_poly.entity_id
_entity_poly.type
_entity_poly.pdbx_seq_one_letter_code
_entity_poly.pdbx_strand_id
1 'polypeptide(L)'
;MTRSQGATLPIRRWTLPMAGGRRWWPTLLVVVLLMMLLDVGQRWLASQSEAPLYRVIVAGESLTLDEQAHDDFSRDLAGLAGDSRKRLAARMRPWLAGRLAAAFAPLEAAVPGYLDWYFSPVGSYSRLGVALFGDLDAWLDDQLHARLIEPSGIEAALAELQAAHSRRLVGEQQRLIGEMASQLHDRYASRQVEASERDDALPILDIDLVLHGLMLDGRDRSRWSVAVVGGGRAGLLAGRALAARLGSTAAGQGSRLALRALASRLGTGAARAMLGGSAVAAFTAPSGPGALVAGSVTTAATLAGIAGSEFAMLEAQEALQRPAMQAQLLDEIDRSRAAMAVTLEVATADAAQAMEERLSRSLLEEAKQAPAVYRIVDRLSEPER
;
A
#
# COMPACT_ATOMS: atom_id res chain seq x y z
N MET A 1 4.29 -55.73 -38.28
CA MET A 1 3.23 -56.63 -37.77
C MET A 1 2.48 -55.82 -36.74
N THR A 2 1.28 -55.31 -36.97
CA THR A 2 0.02 -56.03 -37.26
C THR A 2 -0.89 -55.23 -38.21
N ARG A 3 -1.58 -55.99 -39.06
CA ARG A 3 -2.63 -55.62 -40.01
C ARG A 3 -3.99 -55.64 -39.27
N SER A 4 -4.89 -54.69 -39.54
CA SER A 4 -6.35 -54.86 -39.41
C SER A 4 -7.07 -53.62 -39.97
N GLN A 5 -7.42 -53.64 -41.27
CA GLN A 5 -8.78 -53.85 -41.78
C GLN A 5 -9.71 -52.64 -41.61
N GLY A 6 -9.85 -51.87 -42.70
CA GLY A 6 -10.86 -50.83 -42.86
C GLY A 6 -12.22 -51.44 -43.17
N ALA A 7 -13.23 -51.03 -42.40
CA ALA A 7 -14.63 -51.32 -42.65
C ALA A 7 -15.26 -50.15 -43.44
N THR A 8 -15.41 -50.33 -44.76
CA THR A 8 -16.23 -49.46 -45.60
C THR A 8 -17.71 -49.76 -45.35
N LEU A 9 -18.42 -48.84 -44.70
CA LEU A 9 -19.87 -48.90 -44.54
C LEU A 9 -20.57 -48.64 -45.88
N PRO A 10 -21.65 -49.38 -46.21
CA PRO A 10 -22.41 -49.17 -47.43
C PRO A 10 -23.25 -47.88 -47.31
N ILE A 11 -23.00 -46.92 -48.21
CA ILE A 11 -23.83 -45.73 -48.37
C ILE A 11 -25.16 -46.19 -48.97
N ARG A 12 -26.16 -46.39 -48.10
CA ARG A 12 -27.55 -46.66 -48.46
C ARG A 12 -28.10 -45.37 -49.08
N ARG A 13 -28.20 -45.31 -50.42
CA ARG A 13 -28.88 -44.22 -51.11
C ARG A 13 -30.38 -44.35 -50.88
N TRP A 14 -30.94 -43.47 -50.04
CA TRP A 14 -32.37 -43.34 -49.87
C TRP A 14 -32.93 -42.61 -51.08
N THR A 15 -33.54 -43.34 -52.01
CA THR A 15 -34.36 -42.77 -53.07
C THR A 15 -35.71 -42.40 -52.47
N LEU A 16 -35.90 -41.11 -52.21
CA LEU A 16 -37.20 -40.56 -51.80
C LEU A 16 -38.18 -40.64 -52.98
N PRO A 17 -39.34 -41.31 -52.83
CA PRO A 17 -40.38 -41.31 -53.84
C PRO A 17 -41.04 -39.93 -53.90
N MET A 18 -40.60 -39.10 -54.84
CA MET A 18 -41.29 -37.86 -55.22
C MET A 18 -42.48 -38.18 -56.12
N ALA A 19 -43.57 -38.67 -55.54
CA ALA A 19 -44.85 -38.85 -56.24
C ALA A 19 -46.03 -38.58 -55.29
N GLY A 20 -46.37 -37.30 -55.12
CA GLY A 20 -47.51 -36.87 -54.29
C GLY A 20 -47.51 -35.40 -53.87
N GLY A 21 -46.92 -34.50 -54.66
CA GLY A 21 -46.56 -33.13 -54.25
C GLY A 21 -47.67 -32.09 -54.10
N ARG A 22 -48.96 -32.47 -54.11
CA ARG A 22 -50.08 -31.50 -54.05
C ARG A 22 -51.02 -31.64 -52.85
N ARG A 23 -50.92 -32.74 -52.09
CA ARG A 23 -51.83 -33.02 -50.96
C ARG A 23 -51.29 -32.64 -49.58
N TRP A 24 -49.98 -32.38 -49.47
CA TRP A 24 -49.30 -32.04 -48.22
C TRP A 24 -49.12 -30.52 -48.00
N TRP A 25 -49.35 -29.73 -49.06
CA TRP A 25 -49.30 -28.26 -48.98
C TRP A 25 -50.30 -27.67 -47.97
N PRO A 26 -51.57 -28.13 -47.86
CA PRO A 26 -52.49 -27.60 -46.86
C PRO A 26 -52.06 -27.95 -45.43
N THR A 27 -51.51 -29.14 -45.18
CA THR A 27 -51.00 -29.51 -43.86
C THR A 27 -49.79 -28.68 -43.46
N LEU A 28 -48.90 -28.35 -44.40
CA LEU A 28 -47.73 -27.51 -44.15
C LEU A 28 -48.16 -26.06 -43.86
N LEU A 29 -49.16 -25.55 -44.58
CA LEU A 29 -49.72 -24.22 -44.36
C LEU A 29 -50.41 -24.10 -42.99
N VAL A 30 -51.13 -25.15 -42.56
CA VAL A 30 -51.73 -25.21 -41.22
C VAL A 30 -50.66 -25.22 -40.13
N VAL A 31 -49.56 -25.97 -40.30
CA VAL A 31 -48.46 -25.98 -39.32
C VAL A 31 -47.78 -24.62 -39.23
N VAL A 32 -47.52 -23.96 -40.37
CA VAL A 32 -46.93 -22.61 -40.39
C VAL A 32 -47.86 -21.59 -39.75
N LEU A 33 -49.16 -21.65 -40.03
CA LEU A 33 -50.17 -20.79 -39.40
C LEU A 33 -50.20 -21.00 -37.88
N LEU A 34 -50.17 -22.25 -37.42
CA LEU A 34 -50.17 -22.59 -36.01
C LEU A 34 -48.90 -22.08 -35.31
N MET A 35 -47.72 -22.22 -35.94
CA MET A 35 -46.47 -21.67 -35.40
C MET A 35 -46.50 -20.14 -35.34
N MET A 36 -47.06 -19.45 -36.35
CA MET A 36 -47.23 -18.00 -36.29
C MET A 36 -48.19 -17.58 -35.17
N LEU A 37 -49.29 -18.30 -34.98
CA LEU A 37 -50.26 -18.00 -33.93
C LEU A 37 -49.68 -18.26 -32.54
N LEU A 38 -48.81 -19.27 -32.42
CA LEU A 38 -48.05 -19.55 -31.20
C LEU A 38 -47.01 -18.46 -30.90
N ASP A 39 -46.29 -17.97 -31.91
CA ASP A 39 -45.31 -16.88 -31.76
C ASP A 39 -46.00 -15.55 -31.40
N VAL A 40 -47.11 -15.23 -32.06
CA VAL A 40 -47.93 -14.04 -31.72
C VAL A 40 -48.54 -14.18 -30.32
N GLY A 41 -49.04 -15.38 -29.97
CA GLY A 41 -49.54 -15.68 -28.64
C GLY A 41 -48.46 -15.55 -27.57
N GLN A 42 -47.25 -16.06 -27.82
CA GLN A 42 -46.13 -15.90 -26.91
C GLN A 42 -45.71 -14.44 -26.73
N ARG A 43 -45.61 -13.66 -27.81
CA ARG A 43 -45.28 -12.23 -27.71
C ARG A 43 -46.36 -11.44 -26.97
N TRP A 44 -47.63 -11.81 -27.17
CA TRP A 44 -48.74 -11.18 -26.46
C TRP A 44 -48.74 -11.54 -24.96
N LEU A 45 -48.54 -12.82 -24.62
CA LEU A 45 -48.36 -13.25 -23.22
C LEU A 45 -47.12 -12.63 -22.58
N ALA A 46 -46.00 -12.51 -23.31
CA ALA A 46 -44.78 -11.85 -22.83
C ALA A 46 -44.99 -10.33 -22.64
N SER A 47 -45.86 -9.70 -23.43
CA SER A 47 -46.25 -8.30 -23.23
C SER A 47 -47.25 -8.10 -22.08
N GLN A 48 -47.91 -9.16 -21.62
CA GLN A 48 -48.83 -9.15 -20.47
C GLN A 48 -48.24 -9.72 -19.19
N SER A 49 -47.13 -10.47 -19.26
CA SER A 49 -46.38 -10.85 -18.07
C SER A 49 -45.76 -9.60 -17.47
N GLU A 50 -46.27 -9.20 -16.32
CA GLU A 50 -45.78 -8.09 -15.50
C GLU A 50 -44.25 -8.07 -15.51
N ALA A 51 -43.67 -6.93 -15.91
CA ALA A 51 -42.22 -6.75 -15.96
C ALA A 51 -41.64 -7.13 -14.59
N PRO A 52 -40.53 -7.89 -14.53
CA PRO A 52 -39.98 -8.35 -13.27
C PRO A 52 -39.68 -7.14 -12.39
N LEU A 53 -40.34 -7.09 -11.23
CA LEU A 53 -40.10 -6.08 -10.21
C LEU A 53 -38.91 -6.52 -9.36
N TYR A 54 -38.05 -5.57 -9.01
CA TYR A 54 -36.89 -5.78 -8.15
C TYR A 54 -37.03 -4.92 -6.91
N ARG A 55 -36.83 -5.50 -5.72
CA ARG A 55 -36.84 -4.74 -4.47
C ARG A 55 -35.40 -4.44 -4.07
N VAL A 56 -35.02 -3.16 -4.05
CA VAL A 56 -33.69 -2.69 -3.67
C VAL A 56 -33.80 -1.87 -2.39
N ILE A 57 -33.14 -2.28 -1.32
CA ILE A 57 -33.06 -1.52 -0.08
C ILE A 57 -31.86 -0.58 -0.18
N VAL A 58 -32.11 0.72 -0.14
CA VAL A 58 -31.09 1.77 -0.16
C VAL A 58 -31.35 2.73 0.98
N ALA A 59 -30.35 2.95 1.83
CA ALA A 59 -30.45 3.83 3.00
C ALA A 59 -31.58 3.44 3.98
N GLY A 60 -31.87 2.15 4.08
CA GLY A 60 -32.92 1.58 4.93
C GLY A 60 -34.32 1.64 4.35
N GLU A 61 -34.51 2.19 3.14
CA GLU A 61 -35.79 2.25 2.45
C GLU A 61 -35.85 1.26 1.29
N SER A 62 -36.93 0.49 1.20
CA SER A 62 -37.17 -0.44 0.10
C SER A 62 -37.72 0.29 -1.13
N LEU A 63 -36.94 0.34 -2.20
CA LEU A 63 -37.33 0.83 -3.52
C LEU A 63 -37.78 -0.36 -4.38
N THR A 64 -38.99 -0.32 -4.92
CA THR A 64 -39.43 -1.29 -5.94
C THR A 64 -39.19 -0.69 -7.32
N LEU A 65 -38.30 -1.31 -8.09
CA LEU A 65 -37.86 -0.86 -9.40
C LEU A 65 -38.34 -1.83 -10.48
N ASP A 66 -38.71 -1.32 -11.66
CA ASP A 66 -38.87 -2.15 -12.85
C ASP A 66 -37.50 -2.56 -13.43
N GLU A 67 -37.50 -3.45 -14.42
CA GLU A 67 -36.28 -3.97 -15.06
C GLU A 67 -35.39 -2.86 -15.62
N GLN A 68 -35.97 -1.86 -16.29
CA GLN A 68 -35.20 -0.77 -16.89
C GLN A 68 -34.58 0.14 -15.80
N ALA A 69 -35.33 0.45 -14.75
CA ALA A 69 -34.83 1.23 -13.61
C ALA A 69 -33.76 0.47 -12.84
N HIS A 70 -33.88 -0.86 -12.71
CA HIS A 70 -32.86 -1.72 -12.11
C HIS A 70 -31.55 -1.76 -12.93
N ASP A 71 -31.64 -1.85 -14.26
CA ASP A 71 -30.48 -1.80 -15.14
C ASP A 71 -29.76 -0.45 -15.07
N ASP A 72 -30.52 0.65 -15.08
CA ASP A 72 -29.97 1.99 -14.90
C ASP A 72 -29.34 2.13 -13.51
N PHE A 73 -29.99 1.61 -12.47
CA PHE A 73 -29.49 1.63 -11.09
C PHE A 73 -28.14 0.92 -10.98
N SER A 74 -28.04 -0.28 -11.55
CA SER A 74 -26.81 -1.08 -11.55
C SER A 74 -25.69 -0.38 -12.31
N ARG A 75 -26.01 0.28 -13.44
CA ARG A 75 -25.04 1.07 -14.21
C ARG A 75 -24.54 2.29 -13.43
N ASP A 76 -25.44 2.99 -12.75
CA ASP A 76 -25.11 4.15 -11.93
C ASP A 76 -24.27 3.75 -10.70
N LEU A 77 -24.63 2.66 -10.03
CA LEU A 77 -23.85 2.11 -8.92
C LEU A 77 -22.45 1.70 -9.36
N ALA A 78 -22.31 1.04 -10.52
CA ALA A 78 -21.00 0.70 -11.09
C ALA A 78 -20.18 1.96 -11.43
N GLY A 79 -20.81 3.01 -11.96
CA GLY A 79 -20.17 4.30 -12.22
C GLY A 79 -19.69 4.97 -10.93
N LEU A 80 -20.53 5.02 -9.89
CA LEU A 80 -20.18 5.56 -8.58
C LEU A 80 -19.06 4.76 -7.90
N ALA A 81 -19.10 3.43 -8.00
CA ALA A 81 -18.06 2.54 -7.49
C ALA A 81 -16.72 2.77 -8.20
N GLY A 82 -16.71 2.91 -9.53
CA GLY A 82 -15.48 3.21 -10.30
C GLY A 82 -14.87 4.58 -9.97
N ASP A 83 -15.70 5.56 -9.61
CA ASP A 83 -15.26 6.89 -9.16
C ASP A 83 -14.77 6.90 -7.71
N SER A 84 -15.23 5.96 -6.88
CA SER A 84 -14.96 5.92 -5.44
C SER A 84 -13.47 5.88 -5.12
N ARG A 85 -12.67 5.16 -5.94
CA ARG A 85 -11.20 5.08 -5.80
C ARG A 85 -10.54 6.45 -5.92
N LYS A 86 -10.90 7.23 -6.94
CA LYS A 86 -10.35 8.57 -7.16
C LYS A 86 -10.74 9.51 -6.03
N ARG A 87 -12.00 9.44 -5.57
CA ARG A 87 -12.51 10.26 -4.46
C ARG A 87 -11.82 9.91 -3.14
N LEU A 88 -11.65 8.62 -2.84
CA LEU A 88 -10.96 8.17 -1.63
C LEU A 88 -9.51 8.65 -1.61
N ALA A 89 -8.77 8.45 -2.71
CA ALA A 89 -7.40 8.93 -2.85
C ALA A 89 -7.31 10.46 -2.68
N ALA A 90 -8.21 11.22 -3.32
CA ALA A 90 -8.26 12.67 -3.20
C ALA A 90 -8.51 13.17 -1.77
N ARG A 91 -9.32 12.44 -0.99
CA ARG A 91 -9.60 12.75 0.43
C ARG A 91 -8.45 12.35 1.35
N MET A 92 -7.80 11.22 1.09
CA MET A 92 -6.74 10.68 1.93
C MET A 92 -5.40 11.39 1.73
N ARG A 93 -5.06 11.80 0.51
CA ARG A 93 -3.76 12.40 0.16
C ARG A 93 -3.38 13.64 1.00
N PRO A 94 -4.23 14.68 1.15
CA PRO A 94 -3.85 15.85 1.96
C PRO A 94 -3.71 15.49 3.44
N TRP A 95 -4.53 14.56 3.95
CA TRP A 95 -4.43 14.07 5.31
C TRP A 95 -3.11 13.31 5.54
N LEU A 96 -2.74 12.43 4.61
CA LEU A 96 -1.47 11.69 4.63
C LEU A 96 -0.27 12.64 4.60
N ALA A 97 -0.26 13.60 3.69
CA ALA A 97 0.82 14.58 3.57
C ALA A 97 1.04 15.36 4.86
N GLY A 98 -0.04 15.89 5.46
CA GLY A 98 0.04 16.61 6.73
C GLY A 98 0.50 15.73 7.90
N ARG A 99 0.01 14.49 7.97
CA ARG A 99 0.37 13.56 9.05
C ARG A 99 1.82 13.06 8.94
N LEU A 100 2.30 12.80 7.73
CA LEU A 100 3.71 12.43 7.50
C LEU A 100 4.63 13.61 7.81
N ALA A 101 4.32 14.82 7.36
CA ALA A 101 5.11 16.00 7.72
C ALA A 101 5.20 16.19 9.24
N ALA A 102 4.08 16.05 9.95
CA ALA A 102 4.06 16.14 11.40
C ALA A 102 4.86 15.02 12.10
N ALA A 103 4.84 13.80 11.57
CA ALA A 103 5.58 12.67 12.13
C ALA A 103 7.10 12.83 11.97
N PHE A 104 7.56 13.35 10.84
CA PHE A 104 8.99 13.49 10.52
C PHE A 104 9.62 14.80 11.02
N ALA A 105 8.84 15.86 11.27
CA ALA A 105 9.36 17.14 11.72
C ALA A 105 10.26 17.07 12.98
N PRO A 106 9.94 16.28 14.03
CA PRO A 106 10.84 16.12 15.18
C PRO A 106 12.18 15.47 14.83
N LEU A 107 12.18 14.54 13.87
CA LEU A 107 13.40 13.87 13.41
C LEU A 107 14.30 14.86 12.64
N GLU A 108 13.72 15.65 11.74
CA GLU A 108 14.43 16.72 11.02
C GLU A 108 15.03 17.74 12.00
N ALA A 109 14.26 18.14 13.03
CA ALA A 109 14.71 19.07 14.06
C ALA A 109 15.81 18.50 14.97
N ALA A 110 15.94 17.18 15.08
CA ALA A 110 16.96 16.52 15.89
C ALA A 110 18.32 16.35 15.16
N VAL A 111 18.35 16.50 13.83
CA VAL A 111 19.58 16.37 13.02
C VAL A 111 20.73 17.28 13.52
N PRO A 112 20.52 18.59 13.79
CA PRO A 112 21.59 19.45 14.29
C PRO A 112 22.21 18.95 15.60
N GLY A 113 21.40 18.46 16.55
CA GLY A 113 21.89 17.95 17.83
C GLY A 113 22.72 16.68 17.70
N TYR A 114 22.36 15.79 16.76
CA TYR A 114 23.20 14.65 16.41
C TYR A 114 24.55 15.10 15.83
N LEU A 115 24.54 16.09 14.94
CA LEU A 115 25.77 16.62 14.32
C LEU A 115 26.67 17.34 15.33
N ASP A 116 26.09 18.08 16.29
CA ASP A 116 26.85 18.70 17.38
C ASP A 116 27.64 17.65 18.16
N TRP A 117 27.01 16.52 18.51
CA TRP A 117 27.73 15.41 19.11
C TRP A 117 28.76 14.80 18.15
N TYR A 118 28.38 14.55 16.90
CA TYR A 118 29.24 13.91 15.92
C TYR A 118 30.53 14.71 15.70
N PHE A 119 30.47 16.03 15.57
CA PHE A 119 31.67 16.86 15.38
C PHE A 119 32.33 17.28 16.70
N SER A 120 31.72 17.02 17.86
CA SER A 120 32.34 17.30 19.15
C SER A 120 33.66 16.54 19.35
N PRO A 121 34.56 17.05 20.22
CA PRO A 121 35.75 16.32 20.65
C PRO A 121 35.42 14.93 21.20
N VAL A 122 34.39 14.84 22.06
CA VAL A 122 33.95 13.57 22.66
C VAL A 122 33.56 12.56 21.58
N GLY A 123 32.71 12.95 20.63
CA GLY A 123 32.30 12.08 19.52
C GLY A 123 33.47 11.63 18.65
N SER A 124 34.41 12.53 18.37
CA SER A 124 35.60 12.25 17.57
C SER A 124 36.55 11.25 18.23
N TYR A 125 36.85 11.40 19.53
CA TYR A 125 37.68 10.44 20.25
C TYR A 125 36.97 9.11 20.47
N SER A 126 35.65 9.09 20.71
CA SER A 126 34.88 7.85 20.79
C SER A 126 34.94 7.06 19.48
N ARG A 127 34.75 7.72 18.32
CA ARG A 127 34.91 7.09 17.00
C ARG A 127 36.30 6.50 16.80
N LEU A 128 37.34 7.24 17.17
CA LEU A 128 38.72 6.76 17.07
C LEU A 128 38.95 5.53 17.94
N GLY A 129 38.49 5.55 19.18
CA GLY A 129 38.59 4.42 20.10
C GLY A 129 37.88 3.18 19.55
N VAL A 130 36.63 3.31 19.11
CA VAL A 130 35.88 2.16 18.57
C VAL A 130 36.50 1.66 17.27
N ALA A 131 36.97 2.54 16.38
CA ALA A 131 37.64 2.14 15.15
C ALA A 131 38.92 1.30 15.39
N LEU A 132 39.56 1.43 16.56
CA LEU A 132 40.74 0.65 16.94
C LEU A 132 40.39 -0.73 17.52
N PHE A 133 39.25 -0.85 18.22
CA PHE A 133 38.96 -2.02 19.06
C PHE A 133 37.64 -2.74 18.74
N GLY A 134 36.83 -2.24 17.79
CA GLY A 134 35.51 -2.78 17.53
C GLY A 134 34.92 -2.44 16.16
N ASP A 135 33.63 -2.74 16.00
CA ASP A 135 32.86 -2.45 14.80
C ASP A 135 32.33 -1.01 14.84
N LEU A 136 33.05 -0.13 14.15
CA LEU A 136 32.69 1.29 14.05
C LEU A 136 31.32 1.50 13.40
N ASP A 137 30.99 0.73 12.35
CA ASP A 137 29.77 0.95 11.57
C ASP A 137 28.56 0.57 12.43
N ALA A 138 28.60 -0.58 13.11
CA ALA A 138 27.55 -0.99 14.05
C ALA A 138 27.41 -0.01 15.24
N TRP A 139 28.52 0.48 15.78
CA TRP A 139 28.48 1.46 16.87
C TRP A 139 27.92 2.82 16.44
N LEU A 140 28.25 3.28 15.22
CA LEU A 140 27.71 4.52 14.67
C LEU A 140 26.20 4.42 14.44
N ASP A 141 25.72 3.27 13.97
CA ASP A 141 24.28 3.00 13.83
C ASP A 141 23.56 3.07 15.18
N ASP A 142 24.14 2.49 16.24
CA ASP A 142 23.58 2.56 17.58
C ASP A 142 23.59 3.99 18.14
N GLN A 143 24.66 4.77 17.89
CA GLN A 143 24.70 6.18 18.31
C GLN A 143 23.70 7.05 17.53
N LEU A 144 23.54 6.81 16.24
CA LEU A 144 22.52 7.49 15.43
C LEU A 144 21.13 7.14 15.96
N HIS A 145 20.87 5.87 16.26
CA HIS A 145 19.59 5.46 16.84
C HIS A 145 19.33 6.16 18.19
N ALA A 146 20.27 6.08 19.14
CA ALA A 146 20.11 6.63 20.49
C ALA A 146 20.04 8.16 20.53
N ARG A 147 20.66 8.86 19.57
CA ARG A 147 20.77 10.33 19.59
C ARG A 147 19.83 11.03 18.61
N LEU A 148 19.43 10.36 17.53
CA LEU A 148 18.58 10.93 16.49
C LEU A 148 17.20 10.29 16.49
N ILE A 149 17.12 8.96 16.46
CA ILE A 149 15.83 8.25 16.32
C ILE A 149 15.03 8.25 17.62
N GLU A 150 15.61 7.75 18.70
CA GLU A 150 14.91 7.60 19.98
C GLU A 150 14.41 8.95 20.53
N PRO A 151 15.22 10.03 20.57
CA PRO A 151 14.75 11.33 21.08
C PRO A 151 13.72 12.01 20.16
N SER A 152 13.74 11.72 18.85
CA SER A 152 12.75 12.27 17.92
C SER A 152 11.35 11.67 18.11
N GLY A 153 11.23 10.50 18.73
CA GLY A 153 9.97 9.79 18.88
C GLY A 153 9.36 9.31 17.55
N ILE A 154 10.13 9.28 16.46
CA ILE A 154 9.64 8.91 15.12
C ILE A 154 9.00 7.51 15.10
N GLU A 155 9.52 6.56 15.88
CA GLU A 155 8.95 5.21 15.95
C GLU A 155 7.52 5.21 16.48
N ALA A 156 7.28 5.94 17.58
CA ALA A 156 5.94 6.10 18.15
C ALA A 156 5.03 6.88 17.20
N ALA A 157 5.54 7.93 16.55
CA ALA A 157 4.80 8.74 15.59
C ALA A 157 4.36 7.91 14.36
N LEU A 158 5.23 7.03 13.85
CA LEU A 158 4.91 6.14 12.73
C LEU A 158 3.91 5.04 13.13
N ALA A 159 4.02 4.49 14.34
CA ALA A 159 3.03 3.55 14.86
C ALA A 159 1.65 4.21 15.02
N GLU A 160 1.60 5.44 15.54
CA GLU A 160 0.36 6.21 15.63
C GLU A 160 -0.20 6.53 14.24
N LEU A 161 0.66 6.94 13.29
CA LEU A 161 0.28 7.22 11.91
C LEU A 161 -0.41 6.00 11.28
N GLN A 162 0.18 4.81 11.44
CA GLN A 162 -0.41 3.57 10.93
C GLN A 162 -1.81 3.32 11.53
N ALA A 163 -1.94 3.41 12.86
CA ALA A 163 -3.23 3.21 13.52
C ALA A 163 -4.27 4.29 13.13
N ALA A 164 -3.82 5.53 12.92
CA ALA A 164 -4.66 6.63 12.47
C ALA A 164 -5.07 6.46 10.99
N HIS A 165 -4.20 5.94 10.14
CA HIS A 165 -4.48 5.69 8.72
C HIS A 165 -5.59 4.67 8.55
N SER A 166 -5.51 3.51 9.22
CA SER A 166 -6.55 2.50 9.15
C SER A 166 -7.91 3.04 9.63
N ARG A 167 -7.94 3.78 10.75
CA ARG A 167 -9.16 4.41 11.26
C ARG A 167 -9.73 5.44 10.29
N ARG A 168 -8.86 6.29 9.72
CA ARG A 168 -9.29 7.33 8.78
C ARG A 168 -9.81 6.73 7.49
N LEU A 169 -9.13 5.73 6.95
CA LEU A 169 -9.51 5.02 5.73
C LEU A 169 -10.92 4.43 5.85
N VAL A 170 -11.20 3.71 6.95
CA VAL A 170 -12.52 3.16 7.22
C VAL A 170 -13.57 4.27 7.33
N GLY A 171 -13.27 5.36 8.04
CA GLY A 171 -14.19 6.50 8.16
C GLY A 171 -14.49 7.17 6.81
N GLU A 172 -13.50 7.31 5.92
CA GLU A 172 -13.72 7.86 4.57
C GLU A 172 -14.49 6.90 3.67
N GLN A 173 -14.23 5.59 3.76
CA GLN A 173 -15.03 4.58 3.06
C GLN A 173 -16.49 4.64 3.51
N GLN A 174 -16.75 4.78 4.81
CA GLN A 174 -18.13 4.91 5.35
C GLN A 174 -18.84 6.12 4.77
N ARG A 175 -18.17 7.27 4.72
CA ARG A 175 -18.76 8.48 4.15
C ARG A 175 -19.03 8.33 2.65
N LEU A 176 -18.09 7.80 1.89
CA LEU A 176 -18.28 7.58 0.45
C LEU A 176 -19.44 6.64 0.19
N ILE A 177 -19.56 5.57 0.97
CA ILE A 177 -20.68 4.64 0.88
C ILE A 177 -22.00 5.33 1.18
N GLY A 178 -22.10 6.09 2.27
CA GLY A 178 -23.32 6.83 2.61
C GLY A 178 -23.68 7.87 1.53
N GLU A 179 -22.69 8.54 0.96
CA GLU A 179 -22.89 9.48 -0.15
C GLU A 179 -23.39 8.77 -1.42
N MET A 180 -22.90 7.56 -1.73
CA MET A 180 -23.38 6.76 -2.85
C MET A 180 -24.83 6.33 -2.63
N ALA A 181 -25.15 5.80 -1.44
CA ALA A 181 -26.50 5.38 -1.08
C ALA A 181 -27.49 6.55 -1.17
N SER A 182 -27.15 7.72 -0.61
CA SER A 182 -28.00 8.92 -0.70
C SER A 182 -28.19 9.40 -2.15
N GLN A 183 -27.14 9.42 -2.97
CA GLN A 183 -27.26 9.81 -4.39
C GLN A 183 -28.15 8.86 -5.19
N LEU A 184 -28.05 7.55 -4.93
CA LEU A 184 -28.89 6.54 -5.56
C LEU A 184 -30.34 6.66 -5.07
N HIS A 185 -30.54 6.82 -3.77
CA HIS A 185 -31.86 7.02 -3.19
C HIS A 185 -32.57 8.24 -3.81
N ASP A 186 -31.93 9.41 -3.80
CA ASP A 186 -32.51 10.65 -4.34
C ASP A 186 -32.89 10.53 -5.82
N ARG A 187 -32.11 9.77 -6.60
CA ARG A 187 -32.35 9.57 -8.03
C ARG A 187 -33.51 8.62 -8.32
N TYR A 188 -33.69 7.59 -7.51
CA TYR A 188 -34.64 6.51 -7.78
C TYR A 188 -35.90 6.53 -6.91
N ALA A 189 -35.94 7.32 -5.83
CA ALA A 189 -37.13 7.46 -4.98
C ALA A 189 -38.38 7.92 -5.75
N SER A 190 -38.21 8.78 -6.76
CA SER A 190 -39.33 9.24 -7.62
C SER A 190 -39.77 8.24 -8.70
N ARG A 191 -39.03 7.13 -8.87
CA ARG A 191 -39.27 6.11 -9.92
C ARG A 191 -39.83 4.80 -9.35
N GLN A 192 -40.30 4.82 -8.10
CA GLN A 192 -40.88 3.65 -7.46
C GLN A 192 -42.18 3.22 -8.15
N VAL A 193 -42.34 1.92 -8.32
CA VAL A 193 -43.61 1.31 -8.74
C VAL A 193 -44.37 0.85 -7.49
N GLU A 194 -45.68 1.11 -7.41
CA GLU A 194 -46.53 0.59 -6.33
C GLU A 194 -46.54 -0.94 -6.37
N ALA A 195 -45.92 -1.58 -5.38
CA ALA A 195 -45.97 -3.03 -5.21
C ALA A 195 -47.37 -3.42 -4.72
N SER A 196 -48.06 -4.32 -5.43
CA SER A 196 -49.33 -4.88 -4.97
C SER A 196 -49.11 -5.83 -3.78
N GLU A 197 -50.06 -5.92 -2.84
CA GLU A 197 -50.01 -6.74 -1.59
C GLU A 197 -49.69 -8.25 -1.75
N ARG A 198 -49.50 -8.75 -2.97
CA ARG A 198 -49.18 -10.15 -3.30
C ARG A 198 -47.69 -10.47 -3.50
N ASP A 199 -46.80 -9.51 -3.21
CA ASP A 199 -45.39 -9.49 -3.62
C ASP A 199 -44.36 -10.12 -2.64
N ASP A 200 -44.75 -11.17 -1.91
CA ASP A 200 -43.86 -11.86 -0.95
C ASP A 200 -42.67 -12.61 -1.60
N ALA A 201 -42.58 -12.65 -2.93
CA ALA A 201 -41.56 -13.40 -3.70
C ALA A 201 -40.58 -12.52 -4.50
N LEU A 202 -40.53 -11.21 -4.26
CA LEU A 202 -39.58 -10.34 -4.95
C LEU A 202 -38.12 -10.60 -4.53
N PRO A 203 -37.16 -10.63 -5.46
CA PRO A 203 -35.75 -10.62 -5.11
C PRO A 203 -35.40 -9.32 -4.37
N ILE A 204 -34.78 -9.46 -3.19
CA ILE A 204 -34.39 -8.34 -2.31
C ILE A 204 -32.87 -8.12 -2.40
N LEU A 205 -32.47 -6.95 -2.86
CA LEU A 205 -31.09 -6.46 -2.76
C LEU A 205 -30.97 -5.54 -1.54
N ASP A 206 -30.36 -6.02 -0.48
CA ASP A 206 -30.01 -5.16 0.65
C ASP A 206 -28.61 -4.57 0.47
N ILE A 207 -28.57 -3.37 -0.11
CA ILE A 207 -27.31 -2.67 -0.37
C ILE A 207 -26.64 -2.27 0.94
N ASP A 208 -27.43 -1.87 1.94
CA ASP A 208 -26.90 -1.48 3.24
C ASP A 208 -26.23 -2.66 3.94
N LEU A 209 -26.83 -3.86 3.87
CA LEU A 209 -26.25 -5.10 4.41
C LEU A 209 -24.98 -5.50 3.66
N VAL A 210 -24.98 -5.45 2.33
CA VAL A 210 -23.78 -5.70 1.52
C VAL A 210 -22.68 -4.74 1.95
N LEU A 211 -22.95 -3.43 1.95
CA LEU A 211 -22.02 -2.39 2.34
C LEU A 211 -21.50 -2.53 3.79
N HIS A 212 -22.36 -2.94 4.73
CA HIS A 212 -21.95 -3.22 6.12
C HIS A 212 -21.07 -4.45 6.23
N GLY A 213 -21.36 -5.53 5.48
CA GLY A 213 -20.51 -6.71 5.41
C GLY A 213 -19.11 -6.38 4.89
N LEU A 214 -19.02 -5.51 3.88
CA LEU A 214 -17.75 -5.05 3.31
C LEU A 214 -16.86 -4.35 4.34
N MET A 215 -17.46 -3.61 5.27
CA MET A 215 -16.78 -2.87 6.34
C MET A 215 -16.11 -3.78 7.37
N LEU A 216 -16.82 -4.82 7.80
CA LEU A 216 -16.35 -5.74 8.83
C LEU A 216 -15.17 -6.57 8.32
N ASP A 217 -15.29 -7.14 7.12
CA ASP A 217 -14.21 -7.88 6.47
C ASP A 217 -13.01 -6.99 6.08
N GLY A 218 -13.27 -5.72 5.77
CA GLY A 218 -12.21 -4.73 5.51
C GLY A 218 -11.38 -4.39 6.75
N ARG A 219 -12.02 -4.32 7.92
CA ARG A 219 -11.33 -4.09 9.20
C ARG A 219 -10.39 -5.23 9.55
N ASP A 220 -10.82 -6.48 9.39
CA ASP A 220 -9.95 -7.62 9.66
C ASP A 220 -8.80 -7.69 8.66
N ARG A 221 -9.06 -7.48 7.37
CA ARG A 221 -7.99 -7.56 6.37
C ARG A 221 -6.96 -6.43 6.48
N SER A 222 -7.38 -5.21 6.82
CA SER A 222 -6.47 -4.06 7.01
C SER A 222 -5.56 -4.23 8.25
N ARG A 223 -6.03 -4.93 9.29
CA ARG A 223 -5.16 -5.31 10.43
C ARG A 223 -4.04 -6.27 10.01
N TRP A 224 -4.27 -7.10 8.99
CA TRP A 224 -3.33 -8.12 8.53
C TRP A 224 -2.45 -7.64 7.36
N SER A 225 -2.95 -6.78 6.46
CA SER A 225 -2.19 -6.34 5.28
C SER A 225 -1.06 -5.38 5.63
N VAL A 226 -1.26 -4.48 6.61
CA VAL A 226 -0.19 -3.54 6.99
C VAL A 226 0.96 -4.23 7.74
N ALA A 227 0.72 -5.41 8.32
CA ALA A 227 1.78 -6.25 8.87
C ALA A 227 2.66 -6.93 7.80
N VAL A 228 2.18 -7.01 6.54
CA VAL A 228 2.81 -7.83 5.48
C VAL A 228 3.52 -6.99 4.42
N VAL A 229 3.12 -5.73 4.19
CA VAL A 229 3.77 -4.87 3.17
C VAL A 229 5.23 -4.50 3.53
N GLY A 230 5.70 -4.87 4.73
CA GLY A 230 7.11 -4.82 5.14
C GLY A 230 7.89 -6.15 5.09
N GLY A 231 7.39 -7.19 4.41
CA GLY A 231 8.17 -8.39 4.08
C GLY A 231 8.67 -9.26 5.26
N GLY A 232 8.19 -9.05 6.48
CA GLY A 232 8.61 -9.85 7.64
C GLY A 232 7.62 -9.74 8.81
N ARG A 233 7.48 -10.82 9.59
CA ARG A 233 6.51 -11.00 10.69
C ARG A 233 6.72 -10.09 11.93
N ALA A 234 7.36 -8.94 11.77
CA ALA A 234 7.59 -7.95 12.82
C ALA A 234 7.04 -6.61 12.35
N GLY A 235 5.88 -6.20 12.88
CA GLY A 235 5.36 -4.86 12.63
C GLY A 235 6.41 -3.80 12.96
N LEU A 236 6.63 -2.88 12.03
CA LEU A 236 7.44 -1.66 12.15
C LEU A 236 8.57 -1.72 13.19
N LEU A 237 9.63 -2.49 12.94
CA LEU A 237 10.99 -2.13 13.39
C LEU A 237 11.53 -0.96 12.55
N ALA A 238 10.70 0.07 12.36
CA ALA A 238 10.94 1.13 11.38
C ALA A 238 12.11 2.02 11.78
N GLY A 239 12.33 2.27 13.08
CA GLY A 239 13.40 3.16 13.50
C GLY A 239 14.79 2.51 13.43
N ARG A 240 14.96 1.20 13.62
CA ARG A 240 16.25 0.53 13.34
C ARG A 240 16.53 0.43 11.84
N ALA A 241 15.53 0.14 11.01
CA ALA A 241 15.70 0.15 9.56
C ALA A 241 16.02 1.55 9.03
N LEU A 242 15.36 2.59 9.57
CA LEU A 242 15.63 3.99 9.27
C LEU A 242 17.02 4.40 9.77
N ALA A 243 17.41 3.99 10.99
CA ALA A 243 18.74 4.24 11.53
C ALA A 243 19.85 3.64 10.65
N ALA A 244 19.74 2.36 10.29
CA ALA A 244 20.70 1.68 9.43
C ALA A 244 20.78 2.35 8.04
N ARG A 245 19.65 2.78 7.49
CA ARG A 245 19.61 3.49 6.21
C ARG A 245 20.24 4.88 6.28
N LEU A 246 20.04 5.61 7.37
CA LEU A 246 20.69 6.91 7.63
C LEU A 246 22.20 6.75 7.92
N GLY A 247 22.58 5.73 8.68
CA GLY A 247 23.97 5.45 9.06
C GLY A 247 24.82 5.03 7.87
N SER A 248 24.28 4.18 6.99
CA SER A 248 24.97 3.69 5.79
C SER A 248 25.28 4.79 4.76
N THR A 249 24.49 5.86 4.69
CA THR A 249 24.69 6.95 3.70
C THR A 249 25.49 8.12 4.25
N ALA A 250 25.22 8.57 5.48
CA ALA A 250 25.82 9.78 6.04
C ALA A 250 27.04 9.50 6.94
N ALA A 251 26.96 8.50 7.83
CA ALA A 251 27.99 8.29 8.86
C ALA A 251 29.18 7.45 8.36
N GLY A 252 28.94 6.44 7.52
CA GLY A 252 30.00 5.53 7.05
C GLY A 252 31.07 6.17 6.17
N GLN A 253 30.73 7.16 5.35
CA GLN A 253 31.70 7.82 4.46
C GLN A 253 32.52 8.92 5.15
N GLY A 254 31.87 9.76 5.96
CA GLY A 254 32.53 10.83 6.69
C GLY A 254 33.47 10.34 7.79
N SER A 255 33.06 9.29 8.52
CA SER A 255 33.86 8.72 9.61
C SER A 255 35.18 8.11 9.13
N ARG A 256 35.18 7.40 7.99
CA ARG A 256 36.38 6.79 7.41
C ARG A 256 37.40 7.82 6.92
N LEU A 257 36.95 8.97 6.41
CA LEU A 257 37.83 10.07 6.02
C LEU A 257 38.45 10.77 7.23
N ALA A 258 37.64 11.06 8.25
CA ALA A 258 38.12 11.65 9.51
C ALA A 258 39.13 10.73 10.22
N LEU A 259 38.86 9.42 10.25
CA LEU A 259 39.77 8.42 10.80
C LEU A 259 41.07 8.32 10.02
N ARG A 260 41.05 8.39 8.69
CA ARG A 260 42.28 8.42 7.88
C ARG A 260 43.12 9.67 8.15
N ALA A 261 42.49 10.82 8.35
CA ALA A 261 43.19 12.06 8.68
C ALA A 261 43.81 12.03 10.10
N LEU A 262 43.12 11.39 11.06
CA LEU A 262 43.65 11.17 12.41
C LEU A 262 44.76 10.09 12.43
N ALA A 263 44.55 8.96 11.76
CA ALA A 263 45.51 7.86 11.69
C ALA A 263 46.80 8.22 10.95
N SER A 264 46.72 9.03 9.89
CA SER A 264 47.90 9.50 9.16
C SER A 264 48.81 10.40 10.01
N ARG A 265 48.26 11.08 11.03
CA ARG A 265 49.00 11.92 11.97
C ARG A 265 49.51 11.19 13.21
N LEU A 266 48.83 10.13 13.66
CA LEU A 266 49.36 9.28 14.74
C LEU A 266 50.66 8.58 14.31
N GLY A 267 50.89 8.39 13.01
CA GLY A 267 52.10 7.75 12.49
C GLY A 267 52.27 6.32 13.01
N THR A 268 53.16 5.55 12.39
CA THR A 268 53.50 4.20 12.87
C THR A 268 54.19 4.21 14.24
N GLY A 269 54.63 5.39 14.72
CA GLY A 269 55.30 5.60 16.00
C GLY A 269 54.37 5.83 17.20
N ALA A 270 53.32 6.66 17.10
CA ALA A 270 52.45 6.93 18.26
C ALA A 270 51.50 5.77 18.55
N ALA A 271 51.09 5.02 17.53
CA ALA A 271 50.35 3.76 17.72
C ALA A 271 51.16 2.73 18.55
N ARG A 272 52.50 2.73 18.41
CA ARG A 272 53.39 1.86 19.20
C ARG A 272 53.58 2.36 20.64
N ALA A 273 53.58 3.68 20.84
CA ALA A 273 53.67 4.30 22.16
C ALA A 273 52.37 4.14 22.98
N MET A 274 51.20 4.18 22.33
CA MET A 274 49.91 3.93 22.99
C MET A 274 49.67 2.46 23.31
N LEU A 275 50.12 1.53 22.46
CA LEU A 275 50.07 0.09 22.75
C LEU A 275 51.10 -0.34 23.83
N GLY A 276 52.09 0.49 24.14
CA GLY A 276 53.15 0.21 25.11
C GLY A 276 52.89 0.70 26.54
N GLY A 277 51.78 1.41 26.81
CA GLY A 277 51.45 1.86 28.17
C GLY A 277 52.42 2.90 28.76
N SER A 278 53.27 3.53 27.96
CA SER A 278 54.21 4.56 28.42
C SER A 278 53.74 5.94 27.95
N ALA A 279 52.96 6.62 28.79
CA ALA A 279 52.94 8.07 28.77
C ALA A 279 54.34 8.57 29.18
N VAL A 280 54.80 9.65 28.55
CA VAL A 280 56.05 10.41 28.77
C VAL A 280 57.13 10.20 27.69
N ALA A 281 57.40 11.31 27.00
CA ALA A 281 58.57 11.65 26.20
C ALA A 281 58.73 10.98 24.82
N ALA A 282 58.18 11.63 23.78
CA ALA A 282 58.77 11.57 22.44
C ALA A 282 58.44 12.77 21.56
N PHE A 283 58.56 14.01 22.07
CA PHE A 283 58.68 15.19 21.20
C PHE A 283 59.54 16.29 21.86
N THR A 284 60.82 16.00 22.03
CA THR A 284 61.86 17.04 22.07
C THR A 284 63.03 16.59 21.21
N ALA A 285 63.00 16.96 19.94
CA ALA A 285 64.23 17.20 19.22
C ALA A 285 64.06 18.46 18.39
N PRO A 286 64.62 19.57 18.87
CA PRO A 286 65.47 20.36 18.00
C PRO A 286 66.88 20.30 18.60
N SER A 287 67.62 19.26 18.20
CA SER A 287 69.08 19.11 18.27
C SER A 287 69.83 19.81 19.43
N GLY A 288 70.25 19.06 20.45
CA GLY A 288 71.38 19.46 21.31
C GLY A 288 71.38 18.86 22.73
N PRO A 289 72.54 18.42 23.27
CA PRO A 289 72.67 17.86 24.62
C PRO A 289 72.72 18.97 25.69
N GLY A 290 71.58 19.64 25.93
CA GLY A 290 71.55 20.76 26.90
C GLY A 290 70.18 21.27 27.35
N ALA A 291 69.07 20.59 27.11
CA ALA A 291 67.73 21.11 27.41
C ALA A 291 67.00 20.31 28.51
N LEU A 292 67.59 20.23 29.70
CA LEU A 292 66.89 19.84 30.93
C LEU A 292 66.81 21.10 31.79
N VAL A 293 65.70 21.85 31.72
CA VAL A 293 65.16 22.78 32.76
C VAL A 293 63.88 23.51 32.29
N ALA A 294 63.54 23.54 30.99
CA ALA A 294 62.24 24.06 30.52
C ALA A 294 61.18 22.93 30.47
N GLY A 295 60.69 22.47 31.63
CA GLY A 295 59.87 21.25 31.76
C GLY A 295 58.39 21.42 32.11
N SER A 296 57.93 22.63 32.46
CA SER A 296 56.53 22.85 32.87
C SER A 296 55.78 23.83 31.96
N VAL A 297 56.42 24.91 31.53
CA VAL A 297 55.80 25.92 30.65
C VAL A 297 55.70 25.43 29.20
N THR A 298 56.72 24.73 28.71
CA THR A 298 56.77 24.16 27.36
C THR A 298 55.81 22.99 27.20
N THR A 299 55.62 22.17 28.23
CA THR A 299 54.68 21.02 28.22
C THR A 299 53.23 21.49 28.23
N ALA A 300 52.92 22.56 28.97
CA ALA A 300 51.62 23.21 28.91
C ALA A 300 51.39 23.92 27.56
N ALA A 301 52.43 24.54 26.97
CA ALA A 301 52.34 25.18 25.66
C ALA A 301 52.31 24.19 24.48
N THR A 302 52.95 23.02 24.57
CA THR A 302 52.79 21.95 23.58
C THR A 302 51.49 21.19 23.79
N LEU A 303 51.02 20.94 25.02
CA LEU A 303 49.69 20.37 25.22
C LEU A 303 48.59 21.34 24.79
N ALA A 304 48.72 22.65 25.06
CA ALA A 304 47.81 23.67 24.57
C ALA A 304 47.94 23.93 23.06
N GLY A 305 49.14 23.80 22.49
CA GLY A 305 49.38 23.90 21.04
C GLY A 305 48.89 22.68 20.26
N ILE A 306 49.00 21.48 20.84
CA ILE A 306 48.46 20.23 20.30
C ILE A 306 46.94 20.24 20.46
N ALA A 307 46.41 20.50 21.66
CA ALA A 307 44.96 20.60 21.89
C ALA A 307 44.33 21.74 21.06
N GLY A 308 45.00 22.89 20.91
CA GLY A 308 44.54 24.01 20.10
C GLY A 308 44.60 23.73 18.60
N SER A 309 45.64 23.03 18.11
CA SER A 309 45.72 22.64 16.69
C SER A 309 44.76 21.49 16.34
N GLU A 310 44.48 20.59 17.28
CA GLU A 310 43.43 19.57 17.14
C GLU A 310 42.04 20.21 17.14
N PHE A 311 41.79 21.17 18.04
CA PHE A 311 40.54 21.93 18.08
C PHE A 311 40.31 22.71 16.79
N ALA A 312 41.30 23.47 16.32
CA ALA A 312 41.20 24.24 15.07
C ALA A 312 41.00 23.33 13.84
N MET A 313 41.59 22.13 13.83
CA MET A 313 41.39 21.18 12.74
C MET A 313 40.02 20.50 12.80
N LEU A 314 39.52 20.18 14.00
CA LEU A 314 38.15 19.68 14.19
C LEU A 314 37.13 20.73 13.76
N GLU A 315 37.34 21.99 14.12
CA GLU A 315 36.50 23.12 13.70
C GLU A 315 36.55 23.33 12.18
N ALA A 316 37.73 23.18 11.55
CA ALA A 316 37.86 23.21 10.10
C ALA A 316 37.16 22.03 9.41
N GLN A 317 37.25 20.83 9.98
CA GLN A 317 36.53 19.64 9.48
C GLN A 317 35.03 19.80 9.63
N GLU A 318 34.57 20.30 10.77
CA GLU A 318 33.17 20.63 11.01
C GLU A 318 32.68 21.65 9.98
N ALA A 319 33.38 22.77 9.80
CA ALA A 319 33.00 23.80 8.84
C ALA A 319 32.86 23.28 7.40
N LEU A 320 33.72 22.32 6.99
CA LEU A 320 33.70 21.75 5.65
C LEU A 320 32.69 20.59 5.49
N GLN A 321 32.55 19.72 6.49
CA GLN A 321 31.79 18.47 6.36
C GLN A 321 30.39 18.53 6.96
N ARG A 322 30.17 19.36 7.99
CA ARG A 322 28.87 19.46 8.68
C ARG A 322 27.73 19.82 7.73
N PRO A 323 27.84 20.82 6.83
CA PRO A 323 26.75 21.16 5.92
C PRO A 323 26.41 20.01 4.96
N ALA A 324 27.44 19.31 4.46
CA ALA A 324 27.26 18.20 3.54
C ALA A 324 26.57 17.01 4.23
N MET A 325 27.01 16.66 5.44
CA MET A 325 26.42 15.57 6.23
C MET A 325 24.99 15.91 6.68
N GLN A 326 24.73 17.17 7.05
CA GLN A 326 23.38 17.64 7.35
C GLN A 326 22.45 17.51 6.15
N ALA A 327 22.88 17.97 4.98
CA ALA A 327 22.09 17.85 3.75
C ALA A 327 21.81 16.39 3.40
N GLN A 328 22.78 15.49 3.56
CA GLN A 328 22.61 14.05 3.32
C GLN A 328 21.59 13.42 4.28
N LEU A 329 21.65 13.74 5.57
CA LEU A 329 20.68 13.23 6.56
C LEU A 329 19.27 13.73 6.25
N LEU A 330 19.11 15.02 5.95
CA LEU A 330 17.81 15.60 5.61
C LEU A 330 17.24 15.02 4.31
N ASP A 331 18.07 14.85 3.26
CA ASP A 331 17.65 14.22 2.01
C ASP A 331 17.21 12.76 2.21
N GLU A 332 17.90 11.99 3.06
CA GLU A 332 17.51 10.62 3.37
C GLU A 332 16.21 10.55 4.20
N ILE A 333 16.01 11.51 5.12
CA ILE A 333 14.74 11.67 5.83
C ILE A 333 13.61 11.95 4.84
N ASP A 334 13.83 12.87 3.90
CA ASP A 334 12.86 13.21 2.84
C ASP A 334 12.53 12.02 1.94
N ARG A 335 13.55 11.28 1.50
CA ARG A 335 13.38 10.04 0.72
C ARG A 335 12.60 8.98 1.50
N SER A 336 12.84 8.85 2.80
CA SER A 336 12.12 7.91 3.67
C SER A 336 10.65 8.32 3.86
N ARG A 337 10.39 9.62 4.05
CA ARG A 337 9.03 10.19 4.11
C ARG A 337 8.27 9.97 2.81
N ALA A 338 8.90 10.23 1.66
CA ALA A 338 8.31 10.02 0.34
C ALA A 338 7.99 8.54 0.07
N ALA A 339 8.90 7.63 0.42
CA ALA A 339 8.67 6.20 0.29
C ALA A 339 7.46 5.74 1.12
N MET A 340 7.35 6.21 2.37
CA MET A 340 6.21 5.91 3.23
C MET A 340 4.89 6.46 2.67
N ALA A 341 4.92 7.66 2.09
CA ALA A 341 3.76 8.24 1.41
C ALA A 341 3.25 7.33 0.29
N VAL A 342 4.15 6.87 -0.58
CA VAL A 342 3.80 5.94 -1.68
C VAL A 342 3.22 4.64 -1.13
N THR A 343 3.81 4.05 -0.08
CA THR A 343 3.28 2.82 0.53
C THR A 343 1.85 3.00 1.05
N LEU A 344 1.57 4.11 1.73
CA LEU A 344 0.23 4.40 2.27
C LEU A 344 -0.78 4.75 1.18
N GLU A 345 -0.34 5.39 0.10
CA GLU A 345 -1.17 5.66 -1.08
C GLU A 345 -1.55 4.37 -1.82
N VAL A 346 -0.60 3.46 -2.02
CA VAL A 346 -0.85 2.12 -2.61
C VAL A 346 -1.83 1.35 -1.73
N ALA A 347 -1.61 1.31 -0.41
CA ALA A 347 -2.53 0.65 0.51
C ALA A 347 -3.96 1.24 0.46
N THR A 348 -4.08 2.55 0.24
CA THR A 348 -5.38 3.22 0.06
C THR A 348 -6.03 2.84 -1.27
N ALA A 349 -5.26 2.76 -2.34
CA ALA A 349 -5.74 2.34 -3.66
C ALA A 349 -6.20 0.88 -3.67
N ASP A 350 -5.44 -0.02 -3.05
CA ASP A 350 -5.78 -1.44 -2.93
C ASP A 350 -7.06 -1.63 -2.13
N ALA A 351 -7.23 -0.87 -1.04
CA ALA A 351 -8.46 -0.89 -0.24
C ALA A 351 -9.68 -0.39 -1.04
N ALA A 352 -9.51 0.60 -1.91
CA ALA A 352 -10.57 1.05 -2.80
C ALA A 352 -10.91 0.01 -3.88
N GLN A 353 -9.90 -0.60 -4.50
CA GLN A 353 -10.11 -1.65 -5.50
C GLN A 353 -10.81 -2.87 -4.90
N ALA A 354 -10.40 -3.29 -3.70
CA ALA A 354 -11.07 -4.38 -3.00
C ALA A 354 -12.55 -4.06 -2.68
N MET A 355 -12.88 -2.80 -2.44
CA MET A 355 -14.28 -2.37 -2.27
C MET A 355 -15.05 -2.46 -3.60
N GLU A 356 -14.48 -1.95 -4.69
CA GLU A 356 -15.07 -1.99 -6.04
C GLU A 356 -15.31 -3.42 -6.55
N GLU A 357 -14.33 -4.31 -6.41
CA GLU A 357 -14.43 -5.72 -6.83
C GLU A 357 -15.54 -6.45 -6.06
N ARG A 358 -15.69 -6.15 -4.78
CA ARG A 358 -16.74 -6.79 -3.97
C ARG A 358 -18.13 -6.25 -4.30
N LEU A 359 -18.27 -4.95 -4.55
CA LEU A 359 -19.52 -4.36 -5.06
C LEU A 359 -19.90 -4.96 -6.42
N SER A 360 -18.94 -5.11 -7.32
CA SER A 360 -19.15 -5.75 -8.62
C SER A 360 -19.56 -7.21 -8.46
N ARG A 361 -18.92 -7.94 -7.53
CA ARG A 361 -19.24 -9.34 -7.27
C ARG A 361 -20.63 -9.51 -6.66
N SER A 362 -21.05 -8.65 -5.73
CA SER A 362 -22.40 -8.74 -5.15
C SER A 362 -23.47 -8.55 -6.22
N LEU A 363 -23.28 -7.58 -7.14
CA LEU A 363 -24.20 -7.35 -8.26
C LEU A 363 -24.26 -8.56 -9.21
N LEU A 364 -23.11 -9.19 -9.49
CA LEU A 364 -23.05 -10.38 -10.35
C LEU A 364 -23.67 -11.63 -9.72
N GLU A 365 -23.48 -11.85 -8.42
CA GLU A 365 -24.09 -13.00 -7.73
C GLU A 365 -25.59 -12.84 -7.60
N GLU A 366 -26.08 -11.62 -7.42
CA GLU A 366 -27.51 -11.33 -7.45
C GLU A 366 -28.15 -11.59 -8.81
N ALA A 367 -27.51 -11.17 -9.91
CA ALA A 367 -27.96 -11.47 -11.26
C ALA A 367 -28.08 -12.99 -11.54
N LYS A 368 -27.29 -13.83 -10.84
CA LYS A 368 -27.39 -15.29 -10.92
C LYS A 368 -28.46 -15.88 -10.01
N GLN A 369 -28.78 -15.22 -8.90
CA GLN A 369 -29.79 -15.64 -7.92
C GLN A 369 -31.20 -15.15 -8.27
N ALA A 370 -31.35 -14.23 -9.22
CA ALA A 370 -32.64 -13.90 -9.83
C ALA A 370 -33.36 -15.21 -10.23
N PRO A 371 -34.57 -15.47 -9.72
CA PRO A 371 -35.18 -16.79 -9.77
C PRO A 371 -35.30 -17.28 -11.21
N ALA A 372 -34.69 -18.44 -11.48
CA ALA A 372 -34.79 -19.18 -12.75
C ALA A 372 -36.23 -19.64 -13.10
N VAL A 373 -37.25 -19.15 -12.37
CA VAL A 373 -38.67 -19.48 -12.52
C VAL A 373 -39.23 -19.01 -13.86
N TYR A 374 -38.58 -18.07 -14.55
CA TYR A 374 -38.94 -17.70 -15.94
C TYR A 374 -38.09 -18.39 -17.02
N ARG A 375 -37.16 -19.27 -16.66
CA ARG A 375 -36.37 -20.08 -17.62
C ARG A 375 -37.12 -21.35 -18.01
N ILE A 376 -38.37 -21.23 -18.43
CA ILE A 376 -39.25 -22.38 -18.74
C ILE A 376 -38.82 -23.09 -20.05
N VAL A 377 -37.94 -22.49 -20.87
CA VAL A 377 -37.65 -23.01 -22.21
C VAL A 377 -36.32 -23.80 -22.33
N ASP A 378 -35.40 -23.71 -21.38
CA ASP A 378 -34.07 -24.35 -21.51
C ASP A 378 -34.00 -25.80 -21.01
N ARG A 379 -35.02 -26.31 -20.30
CA ARG A 379 -34.98 -27.65 -19.67
C ARG A 379 -35.62 -28.78 -20.47
N LEU A 380 -36.11 -28.52 -21.68
CA LEU A 380 -36.74 -29.53 -22.55
C LEU A 380 -35.80 -30.09 -23.63
N SER A 381 -34.51 -29.74 -23.61
CA SER A 381 -33.53 -30.18 -24.62
C SER A 381 -32.45 -31.12 -24.10
N GLU A 382 -32.56 -31.65 -22.87
CA GLU A 382 -31.76 -32.81 -22.45
C GLU A 382 -32.45 -34.10 -22.93
N PRO A 383 -31.95 -34.78 -23.98
CA PRO A 383 -32.36 -36.15 -24.23
C PRO A 383 -31.75 -37.02 -23.14
N GLU A 384 -32.61 -37.67 -22.36
CA GLU A 384 -32.22 -38.79 -21.50
C GLU A 384 -31.35 -39.77 -22.32
N ARG A 385 -30.17 -40.09 -21.80
CA ARG A 385 -29.32 -41.19 -22.26
C ARG A 385 -29.40 -42.34 -21.29
#